data_AF-X1LKH3-F1
#
_entry.id   AF-X1LKH3-F1
#
_cell.length_a   1.000
_cell.length_b   1.000
_cell.length_c   1.000
_cell.angle_alpha   90.00
_cell.angle_beta   90.00
_cell.angle_gamma   90.00
#
_symmetry.space_group_name_H-M   'P 1'
#
loop_
_entity.id
_entity.type
_entity.pdbx_description
1 polymer ?
#
loop_
_entity_poly.entity_id
_entity_poly.type
_entity_poly.pdbx_seq_one_letter_code
_entity_poly.pdbx_strand_id
1 'polypeptide(L)'
;MQEDLPFISIVVPAINEEKLLYQCLSSLREQDYAGDYEIIVVNNNSTDRTRELASSFGVKVASEPNIGTGPARQRGLLEARGEIVAFTDADTMPPRRWLRTLVQHLTRNPKTIAVTGPYAFFDVGATARTISYIMNFVFN
;
A
#
# COMPACT_ATOMS: atom_id res chain seq x y z
N MET A 1 -17.71 23.51 5.28
CA MET A 1 -18.05 22.21 5.86
C MET A 1 -16.81 21.36 5.68
N GLN A 2 -16.23 20.85 6.76
CA GLN A 2 -15.15 19.87 6.64
C GLN A 2 -15.82 18.62 6.08
N GLU A 3 -15.51 18.25 4.84
CA GLU A 3 -15.97 16.94 4.35
C GLU A 3 -15.26 15.90 5.22
N ASP A 4 -16.04 15.04 5.88
CA ASP A 4 -15.51 13.88 6.59
C ASP A 4 -14.82 13.00 5.55
N LEU A 5 -13.49 13.04 5.56
CA LEU A 5 -12.67 12.23 4.67
C LEU A 5 -12.73 10.78 5.13
N PRO A 6 -12.90 9.81 4.21
CA PRO A 6 -13.11 8.41 4.59
C PRO A 6 -11.92 7.83 5.34
N PHE A 7 -12.17 7.01 6.35
CA PHE A 7 -11.09 6.27 7.02
C PHE A 7 -10.51 5.20 6.09
N ILE A 8 -9.19 5.12 5.95
CA ILE A 8 -8.53 4.19 5.02
C ILE A 8 -7.74 3.11 5.78
N SER A 9 -7.94 1.84 5.43
CA SER A 9 -7.01 0.76 5.81
C SER A 9 -6.06 0.43 4.67
N ILE A 10 -4.76 0.54 4.91
CA ILE A 10 -3.72 0.16 3.96
C ILE A 10 -3.25 -1.25 4.29
N VAL A 11 -3.46 -2.19 3.38
CA VAL A 11 -3.04 -3.59 3.54
C VAL A 11 -1.74 -3.82 2.77
N VAL A 12 -0.72 -4.29 3.48
CA VAL A 12 0.62 -4.56 2.97
C VAL A 12 0.97 -6.04 3.23
N PRO A 13 0.79 -6.95 2.26
CA PRO A 13 1.29 -8.30 2.37
C PRO A 13 2.83 -8.28 2.33
N ALA A 14 3.47 -9.04 3.20
CA ALA A 14 4.93 -9.08 3.32
C ALA A 14 5.43 -10.52 3.55
N ILE A 15 6.42 -10.93 2.78
CA ILE A 15 7.16 -12.19 2.97
C ILE A 15 8.64 -11.96 2.66
N ASN A 16 9.50 -12.04 3.68
CA ASN A 16 10.96 -11.85 3.53
C ASN A 16 11.37 -10.49 2.93
N GLU A 17 10.80 -9.41 3.45
CA GLU A 17 10.94 -8.04 2.99
C GLU A 17 11.77 -7.15 3.93
N GLU A 18 12.66 -7.72 4.76
CA GLU A 18 13.48 -6.95 5.71
C GLU A 18 14.23 -5.78 5.05
N LYS A 19 14.59 -5.92 3.78
CA LYS A 19 15.36 -4.91 3.02
C LYS A 19 14.54 -3.72 2.54
N LEU A 20 13.27 -3.94 2.18
CA LEU A 20 12.45 -2.94 1.49
C LEU A 20 11.30 -2.41 2.35
N LEU A 21 10.83 -3.21 3.31
CA LEU A 21 9.68 -2.86 4.14
C LEU A 21 9.87 -1.53 4.88
N TYR A 22 11.09 -1.17 5.30
CA TYR A 22 11.37 0.13 5.90
C TYR A 22 11.00 1.29 4.97
N GLN A 23 11.37 1.21 3.69
CA GLN A 23 11.11 2.26 2.70
C GLN A 23 9.62 2.32 2.37
N CYS A 24 8.98 1.16 2.22
CA CYS A 24 7.53 1.06 2.04
C CYS A 24 6.78 1.76 3.18
N LEU A 25 7.01 1.34 4.44
CA LEU A 25 6.32 1.91 5.59
C LEU A 25 6.62 3.39 5.82
N SER A 26 7.85 3.84 5.52
CA SER A 26 8.20 5.26 5.58
C SER A 26 7.40 6.08 4.58
N SER A 27 7.31 5.64 3.32
CA SER A 27 6.51 6.33 2.29
C SER A 27 4.99 6.34 2.58
N LEU A 28 4.48 5.30 3.25
CA LEU A 28 3.09 5.25 3.73
C LEU A 28 2.84 6.20 4.92
N ARG A 29 3.84 6.45 5.77
CA ARG A 29 3.75 7.46 6.86
C ARG A 29 3.78 8.90 6.34
N GLU A 30 4.29 9.12 5.14
CA GLU A 30 4.46 10.46 4.54
C GLU A 30 3.29 10.90 3.63
N GLN A 31 2.16 10.19 3.68
CA GLN A 31 1.00 10.48 2.84
C GLN A 31 0.42 11.87 3.14
N ASP A 32 0.22 12.65 2.07
CA ASP A 32 -0.50 13.93 2.04
C ASP A 32 -2.01 13.66 1.96
N TYR A 33 -2.54 13.06 3.02
CA TYR A 33 -3.96 12.78 3.20
C TYR A 33 -4.42 13.36 4.54
N ALA A 34 -5.43 14.23 4.50
CA ALA A 34 -5.90 14.95 5.69
C ALA A 34 -6.87 14.14 6.57
N GLY A 35 -7.35 12.98 6.07
CA GLY A 35 -8.14 12.04 6.86
C GLY A 35 -7.26 11.02 7.58
N ASP A 36 -7.88 10.24 8.45
CA ASP A 36 -7.19 9.19 9.18
C ASP A 36 -6.97 7.95 8.32
N TYR A 37 -5.91 7.20 8.64
CA TYR A 37 -5.65 5.90 8.04
C TYR A 37 -4.85 4.99 8.98
N GLU A 38 -5.00 3.68 8.78
CA GLU A 38 -4.18 2.66 9.45
C GLU A 38 -3.36 1.87 8.43
N ILE A 39 -2.23 1.32 8.88
CA ILE A 39 -1.39 0.43 8.10
C ILE A 39 -1.44 -0.96 8.74
N ILE A 40 -1.70 -1.97 7.93
CA ILE A 40 -1.81 -3.37 8.32
C ILE A 40 -0.78 -4.15 7.51
N VAL A 41 0.32 -4.52 8.16
CA VAL A 41 1.31 -5.43 7.58
C VAL A 41 0.86 -6.85 7.85
N VAL A 42 0.70 -7.64 6.80
CA VAL A 42 0.37 -9.06 6.90
C VAL A 42 1.65 -9.87 6.68
N ASN A 43 2.26 -10.30 7.77
CA ASN A 43 3.42 -11.19 7.72
C ASN A 43 2.99 -12.58 7.26
N ASN A 44 3.37 -12.94 6.04
CA ASN A 44 2.94 -14.15 5.36
C ASN A 44 4.00 -15.25 5.46
N ASN A 45 4.36 -15.59 6.71
CA ASN A 45 5.34 -16.61 7.05
C ASN A 45 6.81 -16.27 6.67
N SER A 46 7.23 -15.02 6.92
CA SER A 46 8.65 -14.62 6.76
C SER A 46 9.58 -15.37 7.70
N THR A 47 10.80 -15.62 7.25
CA THR A 47 11.91 -16.24 7.99
C THR A 47 13.05 -15.26 8.30
N ASP A 48 12.96 -14.02 7.82
CA ASP A 48 13.84 -12.91 8.14
C ASP A 48 13.22 -11.96 9.19
N ARG A 49 13.78 -10.76 9.36
CA ARG A 49 13.30 -9.79 10.38
C ARG A 49 12.09 -8.95 9.96
N THR A 50 11.36 -9.34 8.90
CA THR A 50 10.20 -8.59 8.38
C THR A 50 9.17 -8.29 9.46
N ARG A 51 8.82 -9.29 10.29
CA ARG A 51 7.80 -9.14 11.33
C ARG A 51 8.25 -8.19 12.43
N GLU A 52 9.48 -8.33 12.90
CA GLU A 52 10.06 -7.47 13.93
C GLU A 52 10.15 -6.03 13.43
N LEU A 53 10.58 -5.84 12.17
CA LEU A 53 10.66 -4.53 11.54
C LEU A 53 9.27 -3.89 11.46
N ALA A 54 8.26 -4.59 10.96
CA ALA A 54 6.88 -4.09 10.92
C ALA A 54 6.39 -3.67 12.32
N SER A 55 6.65 -4.51 13.33
CA SER A 55 6.23 -4.23 14.72
C SER A 55 6.89 -2.97 15.27
N SER A 56 8.17 -2.73 14.94
CA SER A 56 8.90 -1.53 15.37
C SER A 56 8.35 -0.21 14.80
N PHE A 57 7.61 -0.26 13.69
CA PHE A 57 6.95 0.91 13.10
C PHE A 57 5.63 1.30 13.79
N GLY A 58 5.19 0.53 14.80
CA GLY A 58 3.93 0.78 15.50
C GLY A 58 2.70 0.65 14.60
N VAL A 59 2.79 -0.15 13.53
CA VAL A 59 1.67 -0.50 12.65
C VAL A 59 1.02 -1.79 13.11
N LYS A 60 -0.20 -2.07 12.64
CA LYS A 60 -0.85 -3.35 12.94
C LYS A 60 -0.12 -4.46 12.18
N VAL A 61 0.24 -5.55 12.88
CA VAL A 61 0.89 -6.71 12.26
C VAL A 61 -0.01 -7.93 12.41
N ALA A 62 -0.54 -8.41 11.30
CA ALA A 62 -1.29 -9.67 11.21
C ALA A 62 -0.36 -10.79 10.74
N SER A 63 -0.74 -12.04 11.05
CA SER A 63 -0.02 -13.23 10.58
C SER A 63 -0.93 -14.06 9.70
N GLU A 64 -0.41 -14.51 8.55
CA GLU A 64 -1.11 -15.46 7.68
C GLU A 64 -0.15 -16.63 7.39
N PRO A 65 -0.42 -17.85 7.91
CA PRO A 65 0.45 -19.00 7.72
C PRO A 65 0.37 -19.58 6.31
N ASN A 66 -0.74 -19.38 5.58
CA ASN A 66 -0.86 -19.88 4.22
C ASN A 66 -0.11 -18.94 3.26
N ILE A 67 1.07 -19.36 2.80
CA ILE A 67 1.91 -18.58 1.90
C ILE A 67 1.14 -18.28 0.59
N GLY A 68 1.06 -17.00 0.24
CA GLY A 68 0.46 -16.52 -0.99
C GLY A 68 -0.12 -15.12 -0.83
N THR A 69 0.02 -14.31 -1.89
CA THR A 69 -0.50 -12.94 -1.93
C THR A 69 -2.01 -12.88 -1.72
N GLY A 70 -2.77 -13.85 -2.25
CA GLY A 70 -4.22 -13.94 -2.07
C GLY A 70 -4.62 -14.10 -0.59
N PRO A 71 -4.18 -15.18 0.09
CA PRO A 71 -4.39 -15.35 1.52
C PRO A 71 -3.96 -14.14 2.36
N ALA A 72 -2.78 -13.56 2.07
CA ALA A 72 -2.28 -12.42 2.80
C ALA A 72 -3.17 -11.16 2.63
N ARG A 73 -3.60 -10.86 1.40
CA ARG A 73 -4.52 -9.74 1.14
C ARG A 73 -5.88 -9.97 1.79
N GLN A 74 -6.41 -11.19 1.73
CA GLN A 74 -7.66 -11.55 2.40
C GLN A 74 -7.55 -11.39 3.91
N ARG A 75 -6.44 -11.85 4.52
CA ARG A 75 -6.18 -11.65 5.95
C ARG A 75 -6.19 -10.17 6.31
N GLY A 76 -5.47 -9.35 5.55
CA GLY A 76 -5.42 -7.90 5.79
C GLY A 76 -6.79 -7.23 5.62
N LEU A 77 -7.57 -7.64 4.63
CA LEU A 77 -8.95 -7.16 4.43
C LEU A 77 -9.85 -7.46 5.64
N LEU A 78 -9.75 -8.67 6.22
CA LEU A 78 -10.52 -9.03 7.41
C LEU A 78 -10.10 -8.26 8.67
N GLU A 79 -8.89 -7.73 8.69
CA GLU A 79 -8.34 -6.93 9.79
C GLU A 79 -8.59 -5.43 9.62
N ALA A 80 -9.03 -5.00 8.44
CA ALA A 80 -9.27 -3.62 8.06
C ALA A 80 -10.54 -3.06 8.70
N ARG A 81 -10.48 -1.79 9.13
CA ARG A 81 -11.60 -1.04 9.70
C ARG A 81 -12.00 0.19 8.87
N GLY A 82 -11.22 0.52 7.84
CA GLY A 82 -11.47 1.62 6.93
C GLY A 82 -12.69 1.39 6.06
N GLU A 83 -13.34 2.50 5.69
CA GLU A 83 -14.38 2.53 4.67
C GLU A 83 -13.80 2.23 3.28
N ILE A 84 -12.53 2.60 3.09
CA ILE A 84 -11.74 2.28 1.90
C ILE A 84 -10.60 1.36 2.30
N VAL A 85 -10.37 0.31 1.51
CA VAL A 85 -9.22 -0.57 1.66
C VAL A 85 -8.29 -0.37 0.47
N ALA A 86 -7.07 0.09 0.75
CA ALA A 86 -6.03 0.30 -0.24
C ALA A 86 -5.00 -0.82 -0.13
N PHE A 87 -4.64 -1.44 -1.25
CA PHE A 87 -3.62 -2.47 -1.31
C PHE A 87 -2.34 -1.92 -1.92
N THR A 88 -1.20 -2.23 -1.30
CA THR A 88 0.15 -2.05 -1.87
C THR A 88 1.02 -3.21 -1.38
N ASP A 89 2.24 -3.36 -1.91
CA ASP A 89 3.13 -4.45 -1.57
C ASP A 89 4.34 -3.95 -0.75
N ALA A 90 4.93 -4.82 0.07
CA ALA A 90 6.00 -4.45 1.01
C ALA A 90 7.32 -4.02 0.36
N ASP A 91 7.47 -4.28 -0.94
CA ASP A 91 8.57 -3.86 -1.80
C ASP A 91 8.27 -2.55 -2.58
N THR A 92 7.12 -1.93 -2.33
CA THR A 92 6.65 -0.75 -3.07
C THR A 92 6.78 0.53 -2.25
N MET A 93 7.04 1.66 -2.93
CA MET A 93 7.07 3.01 -2.34
C MET A 93 5.94 3.88 -2.91
N PRO A 94 4.74 3.89 -2.29
CA PRO A 94 3.66 4.75 -2.74
C PRO A 94 4.03 6.23 -2.73
N PRO A 95 3.69 7.00 -3.78
CA PRO A 95 3.98 8.43 -3.82
C PRO A 95 3.21 9.17 -2.72
N ARG A 96 3.72 10.32 -2.27
CA ARG A 96 3.13 11.09 -1.16
C ARG A 96 1.64 11.42 -1.33
N ARG A 97 1.13 11.54 -2.57
CA ARG A 97 -0.28 11.87 -2.84
C ARG A 97 -1.15 10.65 -3.10
N TRP A 98 -0.65 9.43 -2.92
CA TRP A 98 -1.31 8.20 -3.34
C TRP A 98 -2.72 8.05 -2.73
N LEU A 99 -2.86 8.14 -1.41
CA LEU A 99 -4.17 8.02 -0.75
C LEU A 99 -5.16 9.11 -1.17
N ARG A 100 -4.71 10.35 -1.20
CA ARG A 100 -5.52 11.50 -1.65
C ARG A 100 -6.04 11.28 -3.07
N THR A 101 -5.17 10.85 -3.98
CA THR A 101 -5.55 10.56 -5.37
C THR A 101 -6.57 9.42 -5.44
N LEU A 102 -6.37 8.32 -4.69
CA LEU A 102 -7.33 7.22 -4.64
C LEU A 102 -8.72 7.68 -4.20
N VAL A 103 -8.79 8.44 -3.09
CA VAL A 103 -10.06 8.97 -2.58
C VAL A 103 -10.71 9.90 -3.60
N GLN A 104 -9.97 10.84 -4.19
CA GLN A 104 -10.49 11.75 -5.20
C GLN A 104 -11.12 11.02 -6.39
N HIS A 105 -10.50 9.94 -6.85
CA HIS A 105 -11.04 9.16 -7.98
C HIS A 105 -12.22 8.26 -7.59
N LEU A 106 -12.20 7.70 -6.37
CA LEU A 106 -13.31 6.90 -5.85
C LEU A 106 -14.58 7.75 -5.64
N THR A 107 -14.44 8.94 -5.05
CA THR A 107 -15.60 9.78 -4.68
C THR A 107 -16.15 10.61 -5.84
N ARG A 108 -15.39 10.81 -6.92
CA ARG A 108 -15.82 11.59 -8.09
C ARG A 108 -17.08 11.02 -8.77
N ASN A 109 -17.27 9.71 -8.73
CA ASN A 109 -18.46 9.05 -9.26
C ASN A 109 -18.99 8.04 -8.22
N PRO A 110 -20.22 8.22 -7.70
CA PRO A 110 -20.79 7.32 -6.69
C PRO A 110 -20.90 5.84 -7.10
N LYS A 111 -20.75 5.53 -8.39
CA LYS A 111 -20.75 4.14 -8.90
C LYS A 111 -19.36 3.50 -8.94
N THR A 112 -18.29 4.25 -8.66
CA THR A 112 -16.93 3.71 -8.66
C THR A 112 -16.72 2.86 -7.42
N ILE A 113 -16.41 1.58 -7.62
CA ILE A 113 -16.15 0.62 -6.53
C ILE A 113 -14.68 0.26 -6.35
N ALA A 114 -13.84 0.59 -7.35
CA ALA A 114 -12.41 0.31 -7.33
C ALA A 114 -11.67 1.32 -8.21
N VAL A 115 -10.45 1.66 -7.80
CA VAL A 115 -9.51 2.50 -8.57
C VAL A 115 -8.17 1.78 -8.59
N THR A 116 -7.52 1.81 -9.75
CA THR A 116 -6.15 1.32 -9.95
C THR A 116 -5.33 2.45 -10.56
N GLY A 117 -4.00 2.34 -10.52
CA GLY A 117 -3.11 3.34 -11.05
C GLY A 117 -1.84 2.74 -11.66
N PRO A 118 -1.08 3.58 -12.38
CA PRO A 118 0.21 3.18 -12.94
C PRO A 118 1.23 2.87 -11.84
N TYR A 119 2.24 2.07 -12.18
CA TYR A 119 3.41 1.80 -11.34
C TYR A 119 4.70 1.90 -12.17
N ALA A 120 5.81 2.19 -11.51
CA ALA A 120 7.13 2.26 -12.14
C ALA A 120 8.15 1.51 -11.30
N PHE A 121 9.08 0.81 -11.95
CA PHE A 121 10.14 0.07 -11.28
C PHE A 121 11.25 1.04 -10.86
N PHE A 122 11.71 0.96 -9.61
CA PHE A 122 12.73 1.84 -9.06
C PHE A 122 14.09 1.16 -8.83
N ASP A 123 14.16 -0.14 -8.98
CA ASP A 123 15.35 -0.98 -8.84
C ASP A 123 15.96 -1.39 -10.20
N VAL A 124 15.33 -0.98 -11.29
CA VAL A 124 15.84 -1.16 -12.65
C VAL A 124 16.82 -0.04 -13.06
N GLY A 125 17.74 -0.39 -13.96
CA GLY A 125 18.71 0.56 -14.53
C GLY A 125 18.03 1.79 -15.14
N ALA A 126 18.75 2.93 -15.17
CA ALA A 126 18.19 4.23 -15.52
C ALA A 126 17.35 4.22 -16.82
N THR A 127 17.80 3.52 -17.85
CA THR A 127 17.08 3.36 -19.13
C THR A 127 15.73 2.68 -18.96
N ALA A 128 15.67 1.57 -18.22
CA ALA A 128 14.43 0.84 -17.98
C ALA A 128 13.45 1.65 -17.11
N ARG A 129 13.98 2.43 -16.17
CA ARG A 129 13.18 3.33 -15.34
C ARG A 129 12.52 4.43 -16.17
N THR A 130 13.29 5.10 -17.04
CA THR A 130 12.76 6.12 -17.95
C THR A 130 11.73 5.54 -18.90
N ILE A 131 11.95 4.34 -19.45
CA ILE A 131 10.97 3.65 -20.29
C ILE A 131 9.67 3.41 -19.51
N SER A 132 9.74 2.95 -18.26
CA SER A 132 8.54 2.72 -17.45
C SER A 132 7.72 4.00 -17.21
N TYR A 133 8.38 5.15 -17.01
CA TYR A 133 7.68 6.44 -16.91
C TYR A 133 7.04 6.86 -18.23
N ILE A 134 7.73 6.68 -19.36
CA ILE A 134 7.21 7.01 -20.69
C ILE A 134 6.00 6.12 -21.03
N MET A 135 6.09 4.82 -20.78
CA MET A 135 4.96 3.92 -21.01
C MET A 135 3.74 4.32 -20.19
N ASN A 136 3.92 4.68 -18.91
CA ASN A 136 2.82 5.18 -18.08
C ASN A 136 2.20 6.49 -18.59
N PHE A 137 2.97 7.34 -19.30
CA PHE A 137 2.48 8.59 -19.89
C PHE A 137 1.75 8.36 -21.23
N VAL A 138 2.14 7.35 -22.00
CA VAL A 138 1.52 7.05 -23.31
C VAL A 138 0.18 6.31 -23.17
N PHE A 139 -0.02 5.58 -22.07
CA PHE A 139 -1.21 4.75 -21.85
C PHE A 139 -2.21 5.32 -20.81
N ASN A 140 -2.01 6.55 -20.31
CA ASN A 140 -2.98 7.32 -19.52
C ASN A 140 -3.44 8.56 -20.30
#